data_AF-A0A519QQY1-F1
#
_entry.id   AF-A0A519QQY1-F1
#
_cell.length_a   1.000
_cell.length_b   1.000
_cell.length_c   1.000
_cell.angle_alpha   90.00
_cell.angle_beta   90.00
_cell.angle_gamma   90.00
#
_symmetry.space_group_name_H-M   'P 1'
#
loop_
_entity.id
_entity.type
_entity.pdbx_description
1 polymer ?
#
loop_
_entity_poly.entity_id
_entity_poly.type
_entity_poly.pdbx_seq_one_letter_code
_entity_poly.pdbx_strand_id
1 'polypeptide(L)'
;MRAFSLKSLLLGAALLGMTAGAAVAEPRDPAYSAARAAGQVGEKMDGYLGVIGGGSPALRALVDDLNIKRRAVYSQKAQAQRATVEEYAFTSGCLLIGQTSPGEKYQAPDGSWQTRGGGAPQRDPRCP
;
A
#
# COMPACT_ATOMS: atom_id res chain seq x y z
N MET A 1 -3.82 -28.95 69.55
CA MET A 1 -2.42 -29.28 69.17
C MET A 1 -2.48 -29.77 67.73
N ARG A 2 -1.84 -29.23 66.68
CA ARG A 2 -0.81 -28.22 66.45
C ARG A 2 -1.11 -27.59 65.08
N ALA A 3 -0.91 -26.28 64.97
CA ALA A 3 -0.92 -25.57 63.68
C ALA A 3 0.32 -25.96 62.86
N PHE A 4 0.16 -26.12 61.55
CA PHE A 4 1.24 -26.01 60.59
C PHE A 4 0.77 -25.09 59.45
N SER A 5 1.28 -23.87 59.45
CA SER A 5 1.21 -22.94 58.34
C SER A 5 2.46 -23.17 57.49
N LEU A 6 2.29 -23.53 56.22
CA LEU A 6 3.36 -23.39 55.22
C LEU A 6 2.85 -22.50 54.09
N LYS A 7 3.53 -21.37 53.97
CA LYS A 7 3.44 -20.39 52.90
C LYS A 7 3.86 -21.01 51.56
N SER A 8 3.37 -20.37 50.51
CA SER A 8 3.84 -20.39 49.12
C SER A 8 3.22 -21.46 48.23
N LEU A 9 2.35 -21.01 47.31
CA LEU A 9 2.73 -20.99 45.90
C LEU A 9 1.92 -19.93 45.16
N LEU A 10 2.66 -19.09 44.44
CA LEU A 10 2.19 -18.06 43.54
C LEU A 10 1.69 -18.65 42.22
N LEU A 11 0.86 -17.85 41.55
CA LEU A 11 0.69 -17.74 40.09
C LEU A 11 -0.22 -18.75 39.37
N GLY A 12 -1.36 -18.22 38.92
CA GLY A 12 -2.23 -18.83 37.92
C GLY A 12 -3.30 -17.86 37.43
N ALA A 13 -2.95 -16.62 37.10
CA ALA A 13 -3.87 -15.68 36.46
C ALA A 13 -4.03 -16.07 34.98
N ALA A 14 -5.06 -16.86 34.68
CA ALA A 14 -5.50 -17.11 33.31
C ALA A 14 -6.38 -15.93 32.86
N LEU A 15 -5.75 -14.92 32.26
CA LEU A 15 -6.44 -13.85 31.53
C LEU A 15 -6.24 -14.03 30.02
N LEU A 16 -7.39 -14.07 29.35
CA LEU A 16 -7.69 -13.87 27.94
C LEU A 16 -6.57 -13.40 27.01
N GLY A 17 -6.48 -14.06 25.85
CA GLY A 17 -5.87 -13.50 24.65
C GLY A 17 -6.60 -14.03 23.41
N MET A 18 -7.67 -13.35 23.01
CA MET A 18 -8.27 -13.50 21.69
C MET A 18 -7.17 -13.26 20.65
N THR A 19 -6.77 -14.29 19.91
CA THR A 19 -5.86 -14.14 18.78
C THR A 19 -6.64 -13.46 17.65
N ALA A 20 -6.56 -12.13 17.60
CA ALA A 20 -6.94 -11.39 16.41
C ALA A 20 -6.07 -11.93 15.25
N GLY A 21 -6.72 -12.51 14.24
CA GLY A 21 -6.05 -12.97 13.04
C GLY A 21 -5.31 -11.80 12.40
N ALA A 22 -3.98 -11.83 12.47
CA ALA A 22 -3.15 -10.95 11.66
C ALA A 22 -3.45 -11.29 10.20
N ALA A 23 -4.07 -10.36 9.48
CA ALA A 23 -4.06 -10.39 8.03
C ALA A 23 -2.60 -10.28 7.61
N VAL A 24 -1.96 -11.41 7.32
CA VAL A 24 -0.62 -11.45 6.76
C VAL A 24 -0.70 -10.76 5.40
N ALA A 25 -0.17 -9.55 5.31
CA ALA A 25 0.01 -8.90 4.03
C ALA A 25 0.98 -9.78 3.23
N GLU A 26 0.50 -10.37 2.13
CA GLU A 26 1.34 -11.07 1.16
C GLU A 26 2.59 -10.21 0.86
N PRO A 27 3.80 -10.78 0.92
CA PRO A 27 5.01 -10.03 0.61
C PRO A 27 4.89 -9.43 -0.79
N ARG A 28 5.01 -8.10 -0.88
CA ARG A 28 5.15 -7.43 -2.18
C ARG A 28 6.36 -8.03 -2.90
N ASP A 29 6.29 -8.12 -4.23
CA ASP A 29 7.43 -8.52 -5.05
C ASP A 29 8.68 -7.73 -4.61
N PRO A 30 9.76 -8.39 -4.16
CA PRO A 30 10.98 -7.72 -3.71
C PRO A 30 11.55 -6.77 -4.75
N ALA A 31 11.46 -7.11 -6.05
CA ALA A 31 11.93 -6.24 -7.13
C ALA A 31 11.11 -4.96 -7.23
N TYR A 32 9.79 -5.04 -7.02
CA TYR A 32 8.93 -3.85 -6.98
C TYR A 32 9.28 -2.95 -5.79
N SER A 33 9.47 -3.54 -4.61
CA SER A 33 9.83 -2.79 -3.41
C SER A 33 11.18 -2.06 -3.57
N ALA A 34 12.16 -2.72 -4.18
CA ALA A 34 13.47 -2.14 -4.46
C ALA A 34 13.38 -0.99 -5.48
N ALA A 35 12.59 -1.18 -6.56
CA ALA A 35 12.41 -0.14 -7.57
C ALA A 35 11.71 1.12 -7.03
N ARG A 36 10.74 0.95 -6.12
CA ARG A 36 10.09 2.05 -5.38
C ARG A 36 11.08 2.80 -4.51
N ALA A 37 11.87 2.08 -3.71
CA ALA A 37 12.89 2.66 -2.83
C ALA A 37 13.99 3.39 -3.62
N ALA A 38 14.36 2.88 -4.80
CA ALA A 38 15.31 3.51 -5.72
C ALA A 38 14.73 4.69 -6.51
N GLY A 39 13.44 5.02 -6.34
CA GLY A 39 12.79 6.10 -7.07
C GLY A 39 12.66 5.87 -8.58
N GLN A 40 12.72 4.61 -9.01
CA GLN A 40 12.58 4.22 -10.42
C GLN A 40 11.12 4.01 -10.82
N VAL A 41 10.22 3.86 -9.84
CA VAL A 41 8.78 3.68 -10.03
C VAL A 41 8.00 4.61 -9.11
N GLY A 42 6.92 5.19 -9.63
CA GLY A 42 6.02 6.06 -8.87
C GLY A 42 4.54 5.78 -9.11
N GLU A 43 3.70 6.23 -8.18
CA GLU A 43 2.24 6.18 -8.32
C GLU A 43 1.75 7.32 -9.22
N LYS A 44 0.83 7.05 -10.15
CA LYS A 44 0.21 8.05 -11.01
C LYS A 44 -1.22 8.36 -10.57
N MET A 45 -1.69 9.55 -10.95
CA MET A 45 -3.05 9.99 -10.65
C MET A 45 -4.14 9.12 -11.31
N ASP A 46 -3.79 8.44 -12.41
CA ASP A 46 -4.69 7.52 -13.11
C ASP A 46 -4.77 6.13 -12.47
N GLY A 47 -4.17 5.92 -11.29
CA GLY A 47 -4.23 4.67 -10.55
C GLY A 47 -3.18 3.63 -10.96
N TYR A 48 -2.33 3.92 -11.93
CA TYR A 48 -1.30 3.00 -12.40
C TYR A 48 0.10 3.40 -11.91
N LEU A 49 1.04 2.48 -12.04
CA LEU A 49 2.45 2.72 -11.80
C LEU A 49 3.11 3.30 -13.06
N GLY A 50 4.04 4.23 -12.88
CA GLY A 50 4.89 4.76 -13.94
C GLY A 50 6.36 4.46 -13.68
N VAL A 51 7.11 4.17 -14.75
CA VAL A 51 8.58 4.05 -14.73
C VAL A 51 9.21 5.42 -14.97
N ILE A 52 10.18 5.79 -14.14
CA ILE A 52 10.88 7.07 -14.19
C ILE A 52 12.23 6.89 -14.91
N GLY A 53 12.54 7.78 -15.86
CA GLY A 53 13.81 7.75 -16.59
C GLY A 53 13.98 6.55 -17.54
N GLY A 54 12.87 5.96 -18.00
CA GLY A 54 12.86 4.86 -18.98
C GLY A 54 13.06 3.46 -18.38
N GLY A 55 13.88 3.32 -17.33
CA GLY A 55 14.11 2.05 -16.62
C GLY A 55 14.73 0.94 -17.48
N SER A 56 15.01 -0.22 -16.87
CA SER A 56 15.44 -1.41 -17.60
C SER A 56 14.24 -2.11 -18.27
N PRO A 57 14.45 -2.96 -19.29
CA PRO A 57 13.38 -3.81 -19.84
C PRO A 57 12.68 -4.66 -18.78
N ALA A 58 13.44 -5.21 -17.83
CA ALA A 58 12.89 -6.01 -16.73
C ALA A 58 11.99 -5.17 -15.80
N LEU A 59 12.39 -3.92 -15.50
CA LEU A 59 11.57 -3.02 -14.68
C LEU A 59 10.26 -2.66 -15.39
N ARG A 60 10.31 -2.37 -16.69
CA ARG A 60 9.09 -2.10 -17.48
C ARG A 60 8.15 -3.30 -17.47
N ALA A 61 8.67 -4.51 -17.72
CA ALA A 61 7.87 -5.74 -17.70
C ALA A 61 7.21 -5.98 -16.33
N LEU A 62 7.94 -5.72 -15.23
CA LEU A 62 7.38 -5.79 -13.87
C LEU A 62 6.25 -4.78 -13.66
N VAL A 63 6.45 -3.52 -14.06
CA VAL A 63 5.43 -2.47 -13.93
C VAL A 63 4.20 -2.78 -14.80
N ASP A 64 4.41 -3.32 -16.00
CA ASP A 64 3.32 -3.72 -16.90
C ASP A 64 2.48 -4.86 -16.31
N ASP A 65 3.11 -5.90 -15.74
CA ASP A 65 2.41 -6.99 -15.05
C ASP A 65 1.56 -6.47 -13.87
N LEU A 66 2.14 -5.59 -13.04
CA LEU A 66 1.41 -4.97 -11.93
C LEU A 66 0.25 -4.10 -12.42
N ASN A 67 0.43 -3.35 -13.50
CA ASN A 67 -0.61 -2.52 -14.08
C ASN A 67 -1.75 -3.35 -14.72
N ILE A 68 -1.43 -4.52 -15.30
CA ILE A 68 -2.44 -5.48 -15.76
C ILE A 68 -3.26 -6.01 -14.58
N LYS A 69 -2.60 -6.40 -13.48
CA LYS A 69 -3.28 -6.85 -12.26
C LYS A 69 -4.17 -5.76 -11.66
N ARG A 70 -3.68 -4.52 -11.58
CA ARG A 70 -4.46 -3.35 -11.13
C ARG A 70 -5.69 -3.14 -12.02
N ARG A 71 -5.53 -3.16 -13.34
CA ARG A 71 -6.64 -3.00 -14.29
C ARG A 71 -7.70 -4.08 -14.10
N ALA A 72 -7.31 -5.34 -13.88
CA ALA A 72 -8.27 -6.41 -13.62
C ALA A 72 -9.10 -6.14 -12.35
N VAL A 73 -8.44 -5.70 -11.27
CA VAL A 73 -9.12 -5.30 -10.03
C VAL A 73 -10.03 -4.09 -10.26
N TYR A 74 -9.53 -3.05 -10.94
CA TYR A 74 -10.30 -1.84 -11.21
C TYR A 74 -11.54 -2.14 -12.05
N SER A 75 -11.43 -2.96 -13.09
CA SER A 75 -12.57 -3.40 -13.89
C SER A 75 -13.62 -4.13 -13.05
N GLN A 76 -13.20 -5.07 -12.20
CA GLN A 76 -14.11 -5.80 -11.32
C GLN A 76 -14.84 -4.87 -10.34
N LYS A 77 -14.10 -3.95 -9.72
CA LYS A 77 -14.66 -3.03 -8.72
C LYS A 77 -15.53 -1.94 -9.33
N ALA A 78 -15.13 -1.40 -10.47
CA ALA A 78 -15.91 -0.44 -11.24
C ALA A 78 -17.27 -1.02 -11.63
N GLN A 79 -17.30 -2.26 -12.13
CA GLN A 79 -18.54 -2.97 -12.44
C GLN A 79 -19.45 -3.11 -11.22
N ALA A 80 -18.89 -3.52 -10.07
CA ALA A 80 -19.64 -3.68 -8.82
C ALA A 80 -20.24 -2.36 -8.31
N GLN A 81 -19.60 -1.23 -8.62
CA GLN A 81 -20.01 0.12 -8.19
C GLN A 81 -20.78 0.90 -9.25
N ARG A 82 -21.05 0.31 -10.42
CA ARG A 82 -21.67 0.98 -11.58
C ARG A 82 -20.89 2.24 -12.00
N ALA A 83 -19.57 2.18 -11.92
CA ALA A 83 -18.64 3.21 -12.35
C ALA A 83 -17.84 2.75 -13.58
N THR A 84 -17.15 3.67 -14.23
CA THR A 84 -16.14 3.36 -15.24
C THR A 84 -14.84 2.87 -14.60
N VAL A 85 -14.01 2.17 -15.38
CA VAL A 85 -12.70 1.72 -14.92
C VAL A 85 -11.80 2.92 -14.62
N GLU A 86 -11.91 3.97 -15.42
CA GLU A 86 -11.17 5.22 -15.32
C GLU A 86 -11.49 5.98 -14.03
N GLU A 87 -12.77 6.10 -13.67
CA GLU A 87 -13.19 6.72 -12.41
C GLU A 87 -12.66 5.95 -11.20
N TYR A 88 -12.79 4.61 -11.22
CA TYR A 88 -12.28 3.78 -10.13
C TYR A 88 -10.76 3.84 -10.02
N ALA A 89 -10.05 3.83 -11.15
CA ALA A 89 -8.60 3.93 -11.21
C ALA A 89 -8.13 5.31 -10.73
N PHE A 90 -8.81 6.40 -11.11
CA PHE A 90 -8.53 7.74 -10.61
C PHE A 90 -8.66 7.83 -9.09
N THR A 91 -9.77 7.36 -8.52
CA THR A 91 -9.95 7.32 -7.06
C THR A 91 -8.88 6.47 -6.39
N SER A 92 -8.52 5.33 -6.99
CA SER A 92 -7.44 4.48 -6.49
C SER A 92 -6.09 5.21 -6.51
N GLY A 93 -5.78 5.94 -7.59
CA GLY A 93 -4.59 6.79 -7.70
C GLY A 93 -4.52 7.86 -6.62
N CYS A 94 -5.61 8.56 -6.36
CA CYS A 94 -5.72 9.54 -5.27
C CYS A 94 -5.41 8.94 -3.89
N LEU A 95 -5.89 7.73 -3.62
CA LEU A 95 -5.68 7.03 -2.35
C LEU A 95 -4.23 6.52 -2.25
N LEU A 96 -3.71 5.89 -3.31
CA LEU A 96 -2.35 5.36 -3.38
C LEU A 96 -1.31 6.48 -3.23
N ILE A 97 -1.51 7.61 -3.90
CA ILE A 97 -0.66 8.80 -3.73
C ILE A 97 -0.73 9.29 -2.28
N GLY A 98 -1.93 9.35 -1.69
CA GLY A 98 -2.12 9.71 -0.27
C GLY A 98 -1.37 8.80 0.71
N GLN A 99 -1.16 7.54 0.34
CA GLN A 99 -0.47 6.52 1.12
C GLN A 99 1.06 6.48 0.90
N THR A 100 1.59 7.33 0.01
CA THR A 100 3.04 7.39 -0.22
C THR A 100 3.79 7.86 1.03
N SER A 101 4.94 7.23 1.27
CA SER A 101 5.87 7.55 2.35
C SER A 101 6.97 8.50 1.87
N PRO A 102 7.60 9.29 2.77
CA PRO A 102 8.73 10.13 2.42
C PRO A 102 9.81 9.39 1.61
N GLY A 103 10.28 10.01 0.52
CA GLY A 103 11.24 9.42 -0.42
C GLY A 103 10.61 8.68 -1.60
N GLU A 104 9.36 8.23 -1.50
CA GLU A 104 8.68 7.58 -2.63
C GLU A 104 8.28 8.57 -3.73
N LYS A 105 8.22 8.07 -4.97
CA LYS A 105 7.84 8.89 -6.13
C LYS A 105 6.33 8.83 -6.41
N TYR A 106 5.79 9.95 -6.86
CA TYR A 106 4.42 10.04 -7.36
C TYR A 106 4.29 11.14 -8.43
N GLN A 107 3.27 11.04 -9.27
CA GLN A 107 2.97 12.06 -10.28
C GLN A 107 1.96 13.08 -9.71
N ALA A 108 2.33 14.35 -9.72
CA ALA A 108 1.43 15.44 -9.36
C ALA A 108 0.38 15.68 -10.47
N PRO A 109 -0.71 16.42 -10.18
CA PRO A 109 -1.77 16.68 -11.17
C PRO A 109 -1.29 17.37 -12.45
N ASP A 110 -0.20 18.15 -12.37
CA ASP A 110 0.43 18.80 -13.53
C ASP A 110 1.26 17.84 -14.39
N GLY A 111 1.31 16.55 -14.04
CA GLY A 111 2.08 15.52 -14.74
C GLY A 111 3.54 15.42 -14.31
N SER A 112 4.02 16.30 -13.43
CA SER A 112 5.40 16.27 -12.95
C SER A 112 5.63 15.12 -11.96
N TRP A 113 6.82 14.51 -12.02
CA TRP A 113 7.25 13.54 -11.01
C TRP A 113 7.76 14.26 -9.77
N GLN A 114 7.12 13.99 -8.64
CA GLN A 114 7.48 14.52 -7.34
C GLN A 114 8.10 13.43 -6.46
N THR A 115 8.86 13.86 -5.46
CA THR A 115 9.32 12.99 -4.37
C THR A 115 8.54 13.36 -3.12
N ARG A 116 7.92 12.38 -2.48
CA ARG A 116 7.16 12.60 -1.25
C ARG A 116 8.08 13.20 -0.18
N GLY A 117 7.76 14.42 0.24
CA GLY A 117 8.41 15.12 1.35
C GLY A 117 7.84 14.70 2.71
N GLY A 118 7.93 15.56 3.73
CA GLY A 118 7.28 15.31 5.04
C GLY A 118 5.78 15.64 5.08
N GLY A 119 5.34 16.63 4.29
CA GLY A 119 3.94 17.08 4.24
C GLY A 119 3.04 16.23 3.33
N ALA A 120 1.75 16.57 3.26
CA ALA A 120 0.80 15.86 2.39
C ALA A 120 1.23 15.89 0.91
N PRO A 121 1.03 14.81 0.14
CA PRO A 121 1.34 14.80 -1.27
C PRO A 121 0.37 15.71 -2.04
N GLN A 122 0.85 16.27 -3.15
CA GLN A 122 -0.01 16.97 -4.09
C GLN A 122 -0.95 15.98 -4.78
N ARG A 123 -2.24 16.28 -4.77
CA ARG A 123 -3.30 15.44 -5.34
C ARG A 123 -4.27 16.30 -6.16
N ASP A 124 -5.02 15.68 -7.06
CA ASP A 124 -6.06 16.36 -7.82
C ASP A 124 -7.14 16.87 -6.85
N PRO A 125 -7.69 18.09 -7.03
CA PRO A 125 -8.77 18.61 -6.17
C PRO A 125 -10.02 17.73 -6.12
N ARG A 126 -10.23 16.85 -7.10
CA ARG A 126 -11.34 15.88 -7.14
C ARG A 126 -11.06 14.61 -6.34
N CYS A 127 -9.87 14.45 -5.77
CA CYS A 127 -9.58 13.32 -4.89
C CYS A 127 -10.49 13.34 -3.65
N PRO A 128 -10.96 12.17 -3.19
CA PRO A 128 -11.75 12.07 -1.97
C PRO A 128 -10.90 12.29 -0.69
#